data_AF-A0AAE9Z442-F1
#
_entry.id   AF-A0AAE9Z442-F1
#
_cell.length_a   1.000
_cell.length_b   1.000
_cell.length_c   1.000
_cell.angle_alpha   90.00
_cell.angle_beta   90.00
_cell.angle_gamma   90.00
#
_symmetry.space_group_name_H-M   'P 1'
#
loop_
_entity.id
_entity.type
_entity.pdbx_description
1 polymer ?
#
loop_
_entity_poly.entity_id
_entity_poly.type
_entity_poly.pdbx_seq_one_letter_code
_entity_poly.pdbx_strand_id
1 'polypeptide(L)'
;MSNYLKIKSAALENVNLPGSFYIYQNQPLTDLDFSEPEFERYGGRGLNAHGGGARAANYGRYQVKGVGLTPLAGTIEGYNYSHGTVPLEEAIFEAVYSEVLANVLPVGVAQFYGVIYTGKDTAYEFNENRQQPLTSTHGALFIREKCTRPAHFLRASRFKVRPEYQAEVVPDVERVRKVVKNLAEDFESHDQFIEYVAEFLQGCAEQFGFARVAGITHGAMTPSNILMDGRWLDLVTPTFVDRGRNYRIANLTFYNEASIAIEVSQELCDTYGKFNNVSFDTSALHDYYRSSLEFSVDYHLPYIFGIDRDAAASMDDCDKTAALYDRFKSVFRQESKVYFTKYLDDDTSRKFSDDLIALIEPAQYDGSSAEAMIYQAAYEYFPHKDTVSLKGFIGICLIKALKRDLLARLYYRNRVTTGVQQVSQQAKPEEVEGLIQAYKNSSLWVFDDNLNEQEVIYQSTDGKEVIAFDGRNRKITIKTVGSELEVDELSAFDATQLPCSFFKANQQVFTEYLEKVNQVVRKLHDEQ
;
A
#
# COMPACT_ATOMS: atom_id res chain seq x y z
N MET A 1 -24.29 -1.10 -18.31
CA MET A 1 -22.96 -0.48 -18.07
C MET A 1 -21.85 -0.75 -19.10
N SER A 2 -21.85 -1.75 -20.01
CA SER A 2 -20.56 -2.31 -20.48
C SER A 2 -19.60 -1.33 -21.19
N ASN A 3 -18.62 -0.84 -20.41
CA ASN A 3 -17.40 -0.14 -20.81
C ASN A 3 -16.35 -1.14 -21.36
N TYR A 4 -16.79 -2.35 -21.70
CA TYR A 4 -15.96 -3.49 -22.05
C TYR A 4 -16.09 -3.81 -23.53
N LEU A 5 -14.96 -4.16 -24.14
CA LEU A 5 -14.89 -4.68 -25.50
C LEU A 5 -14.73 -6.21 -25.42
N LYS A 6 -15.50 -6.95 -26.22
CA LYS A 6 -15.41 -8.41 -26.32
C LYS A 6 -14.91 -8.79 -27.71
N ILE A 7 -13.65 -9.21 -27.81
CA ILE A 7 -13.04 -9.73 -29.04
C ILE A 7 -12.39 -11.06 -28.71
N LYS A 8 -12.89 -12.15 -29.30
CA LYS A 8 -12.47 -13.52 -28.95
C LYS A 8 -11.02 -13.83 -29.37
N SER A 9 -10.49 -13.12 -30.37
CA SER A 9 -9.16 -13.35 -30.97
C SER A 9 -8.13 -12.29 -30.57
N ALA A 10 -8.10 -11.87 -29.30
CA ALA A 10 -7.17 -10.79 -28.89
C ALA A 10 -6.52 -11.01 -27.52
N ALA A 11 -6.82 -12.10 -26.83
CA ALA A 11 -6.20 -12.44 -25.54
C ALA A 11 -5.53 -13.80 -25.63
N LEU A 12 -4.36 -13.93 -24.98
CA LEU A 12 -3.60 -15.16 -24.83
C LEU A 12 -3.08 -15.82 -26.12
N GLU A 13 -3.27 -15.21 -27.30
CA GLU A 13 -2.79 -15.77 -28.58
C GLU A 13 -1.28 -16.06 -28.61
N ASN A 14 -0.51 -15.35 -27.77
CA ASN A 14 0.94 -15.52 -27.63
C ASN A 14 1.37 -16.02 -26.24
N VAL A 15 0.41 -16.42 -25.40
CA VAL A 15 0.69 -16.91 -24.04
C VAL A 15 0.49 -18.42 -24.02
N ASN A 16 1.60 -19.17 -24.04
CA ASN A 16 1.55 -20.60 -23.76
C ASN A 16 1.27 -20.79 -22.27
N LEU A 17 0.01 -21.06 -21.91
CA LEU A 17 -0.34 -21.45 -20.55
C LEU A 17 0.26 -22.85 -20.28
N PRO A 18 1.22 -23.00 -19.35
CA PRO A 18 1.68 -24.33 -18.97
C PRO A 18 0.51 -25.10 -18.35
N GLY A 19 0.53 -26.45 -18.47
CA GLY A 19 -0.55 -27.33 -18.04
C GLY A 19 -1.04 -27.13 -16.60
N SER A 20 -0.18 -26.56 -15.74
CA SER A 20 -0.53 -25.74 -14.57
C SER A 20 0.75 -25.48 -13.76
N PHE A 21 1.18 -24.24 -13.60
CA PHE A 21 2.09 -23.87 -12.50
C PHE A 21 1.65 -22.54 -11.90
N TYR A 22 0.89 -22.64 -10.80
CA TYR A 22 0.67 -21.54 -9.86
C TYR A 22 1.94 -21.37 -9.05
N ILE A 23 2.39 -20.13 -8.88
CA ILE A 23 3.54 -19.83 -8.00
C ILE A 23 3.11 -19.12 -6.72
N TYR A 24 1.90 -18.54 -6.70
CA TYR A 24 1.28 -18.01 -5.49
C TYR A 24 -0.23 -17.95 -5.67
N GLN A 25 -0.97 -18.40 -4.66
CA GLN A 25 -2.42 -18.35 -4.63
C GLN A 25 -2.88 -17.87 -3.26
N ASN A 26 -3.40 -16.65 -3.19
CA ASN A 26 -4.00 -16.11 -1.97
C ASN A 26 -5.43 -16.64 -1.76
N GLN A 27 -6.14 -16.93 -2.86
CA GLN A 27 -7.56 -17.29 -2.85
C GLN A 27 -7.89 -18.30 -3.97
N PRO A 28 -8.91 -19.16 -3.81
CA PRO A 28 -9.36 -20.08 -4.86
C PRO A 28 -9.64 -19.39 -6.21
N LEU A 29 -9.09 -19.94 -7.30
CA LEU A 29 -9.32 -19.52 -8.69
C LEU A 29 -10.26 -20.48 -9.43
N THR A 30 -11.18 -21.12 -8.71
CA THR A 30 -12.01 -22.24 -9.21
C THR A 30 -12.88 -21.88 -10.42
N ASP A 31 -13.24 -20.60 -10.55
CA ASP A 31 -14.16 -20.12 -11.59
C ASP A 31 -13.45 -19.25 -12.63
N LEU A 32 -12.09 -19.23 -12.63
CA LEU A 32 -11.33 -18.51 -13.62
C LEU A 32 -11.36 -19.28 -14.95
N ASP A 33 -12.14 -18.74 -15.91
CA ASP A 33 -12.23 -19.25 -17.27
C ASP A 33 -11.72 -18.20 -18.27
N PHE A 34 -10.74 -18.59 -19.07
CA PHE A 34 -10.11 -17.75 -20.08
C PHE A 34 -10.88 -17.66 -21.42
N SER A 35 -12.07 -18.26 -21.51
CA SER A 35 -12.82 -18.38 -22.77
C SER A 35 -13.48 -17.09 -23.27
N GLU A 36 -13.87 -16.17 -22.38
CA GLU A 36 -14.66 -14.98 -22.73
C GLU A 36 -14.01 -13.69 -22.15
N PRO A 37 -12.93 -13.18 -22.79
CA PRO A 37 -12.25 -11.98 -22.33
C PRO A 37 -13.08 -10.70 -22.51
N GLU A 38 -13.03 -9.84 -21.49
CA GLU A 38 -13.60 -8.49 -21.49
C GLU A 38 -12.49 -7.44 -21.33
N PHE A 39 -12.24 -6.63 -22.35
CA PHE A 39 -11.21 -5.58 -22.29
C PHE A 39 -11.81 -4.27 -21.75
N GLU A 40 -11.33 -3.82 -20.59
CA GLU A 40 -11.80 -2.59 -19.93
C GLU A 40 -11.32 -1.32 -20.65
N ARG A 41 -12.26 -0.48 -21.07
CA ARG A 41 -11.98 0.84 -21.66
C ARG A 41 -12.02 1.91 -20.58
N TYR A 42 -10.96 2.70 -20.51
CA TYR A 42 -10.86 3.80 -19.55
C TYR A 42 -9.90 4.89 -20.05
N GLY A 43 -10.06 6.10 -19.51
CA GLY A 43 -9.34 7.31 -19.88
C GLY A 43 -8.79 8.06 -18.66
N GLY A 44 -8.44 9.33 -18.85
CA GLY A 44 -7.89 10.20 -17.81
C GLY A 44 -6.41 10.54 -18.02
N ARG A 45 -5.95 11.56 -17.28
CA ARG A 45 -4.57 12.02 -17.32
C ARG A 45 -3.60 10.95 -16.83
N GLY A 46 -2.39 10.92 -17.42
CA GLY A 46 -1.34 9.98 -17.00
C GLY A 46 -1.41 8.62 -17.69
N LEU A 47 -2.50 8.34 -18.42
CA LEU A 47 -2.51 7.25 -19.37
C LEU A 47 -1.60 7.58 -20.54
N ASN A 48 -0.72 6.64 -20.88
CA ASN A 48 0.00 6.64 -22.14
C ASN A 48 -1.01 6.60 -23.31
N ALA A 49 -0.59 6.48 -24.56
CA ALA A 49 -1.49 6.50 -25.73
C ALA A 49 -2.47 5.30 -25.81
N HIS A 50 -2.81 4.65 -24.70
CA HIS A 50 -3.73 3.51 -24.56
C HIS A 50 -5.17 3.95 -24.29
N GLY A 51 -6.13 3.11 -24.70
CA GLY A 51 -7.57 3.32 -24.54
C GLY A 51 -8.22 2.58 -23.38
N GLY A 52 -7.40 2.04 -22.47
CA GLY A 52 -7.81 1.17 -21.39
C GLY A 52 -6.74 0.12 -21.05
N GLY A 53 -7.18 -1.08 -20.66
CA GLY A 53 -6.31 -2.19 -20.27
C GLY A 53 -5.48 -2.71 -21.44
N ALA A 54 -4.34 -2.08 -21.73
CA ALA A 54 -3.49 -2.40 -22.88
C ALA A 54 -2.90 -3.82 -22.86
N ARG A 55 -2.79 -4.40 -21.66
CA ARG A 55 -2.26 -5.75 -21.41
C ARG A 55 -3.06 -6.53 -20.37
N ALA A 56 -4.33 -6.16 -20.19
CA ALA A 56 -5.20 -6.73 -19.18
C ALA A 56 -6.58 -7.05 -19.75
N ALA A 57 -7.14 -8.18 -19.33
CA ALA A 57 -8.50 -8.59 -19.66
C ALA A 57 -9.22 -9.05 -18.40
N ASN A 58 -10.54 -8.86 -18.38
CA ASN A 58 -11.40 -9.38 -17.34
C ASN A 58 -11.99 -10.74 -17.76
N TYR A 59 -12.07 -11.67 -16.82
CA TYR A 59 -12.64 -13.00 -16.97
C TYR A 59 -13.58 -13.25 -15.79
N GLY A 60 -14.89 -13.07 -16.02
CA GLY A 60 -15.87 -13.06 -14.94
C GLY A 60 -15.57 -11.96 -13.91
N ARG A 61 -15.29 -12.36 -12.66
CA ARG A 61 -14.92 -11.46 -11.56
C ARG A 61 -13.43 -11.13 -11.47
N TYR A 62 -12.60 -11.76 -12.30
CA TYR A 62 -11.15 -11.62 -12.27
C TYR A 62 -10.68 -10.63 -13.31
N GLN A 63 -9.61 -9.91 -13.00
CA GLN A 63 -8.80 -9.15 -13.93
C GLN A 63 -7.42 -9.78 -14.00
N VAL A 64 -6.98 -10.10 -15.22
CA VAL A 64 -5.70 -10.75 -15.47
C VAL A 64 -4.82 -9.83 -16.30
N LYS A 65 -3.66 -9.47 -15.74
CA LYS A 65 -2.61 -8.66 -16.39
C LYS A 65 -1.57 -9.61 -17.00
N GLY A 66 -1.04 -9.27 -18.17
CA GLY A 66 -0.06 -10.09 -18.90
C GLY A 66 -0.68 -10.98 -19.99
N VAL A 67 -1.93 -10.73 -20.38
CA VAL A 67 -2.67 -11.54 -21.37
C VAL A 67 -2.24 -11.33 -22.83
N GLY A 68 -1.17 -10.56 -23.06
CA GLY A 68 -0.79 -10.06 -24.38
C GLY A 68 -1.40 -8.70 -24.69
N LEU A 69 -1.08 -8.16 -25.88
CA LEU A 69 -1.61 -6.88 -26.33
C LEU A 69 -3.11 -6.99 -26.59
N THR A 70 -3.86 -6.07 -26.00
CA THR A 70 -5.30 -5.98 -26.23
C THR A 70 -5.61 -4.98 -27.35
N PRO A 71 -6.86 -4.95 -27.85
CA PRO A 71 -7.32 -3.94 -28.80
C PRO A 71 -7.21 -2.50 -28.29
N LEU A 72 -6.99 -2.33 -26.97
CA LEU A 72 -6.88 -1.04 -26.30
C LEU A 72 -5.43 -0.57 -26.15
N ALA A 73 -4.46 -1.40 -26.57
CA ALA A 73 -3.08 -1.01 -26.67
C ALA A 73 -2.87 -0.03 -27.84
N GLY A 74 -2.67 1.25 -27.55
CA GLY A 74 -2.22 2.21 -28.57
C GLY A 74 -0.87 1.86 -29.20
N THR A 75 -0.51 2.61 -30.24
CA THR A 75 0.81 2.53 -30.88
C THR A 75 1.85 3.17 -29.96
N ILE A 76 2.75 2.36 -29.42
CA ILE A 76 3.88 2.83 -28.61
C ILE A 76 5.14 2.10 -29.10
N GLU A 77 6.08 2.85 -29.68
CA GLU A 77 7.38 2.32 -30.12
C GLU A 77 8.37 2.31 -28.95
N GLY A 78 9.08 1.20 -28.75
CA GLY A 78 10.29 1.17 -27.89
C GLY A 78 10.08 1.10 -26.37
N TYR A 79 8.95 0.58 -25.87
CA TYR A 79 8.68 0.46 -24.42
C TYR A 79 8.38 -0.98 -23.99
N ASN A 80 8.60 -1.28 -22.70
CA ASN A 80 8.25 -2.55 -22.02
C ASN A 80 6.83 -3.07 -22.34
N TYR A 81 5.91 -2.17 -22.67
CA TYR A 81 4.50 -2.48 -22.87
C TYR A 81 4.14 -2.84 -24.32
N SER A 82 5.10 -2.89 -25.26
CA SER A 82 4.84 -3.18 -26.67
C SER A 82 4.43 -4.63 -26.95
N HIS A 83 4.62 -5.55 -25.99
CA HIS A 83 4.32 -6.99 -26.15
C HIS A 83 3.12 -7.45 -25.32
N GLY A 84 2.66 -6.64 -24.36
CA GLY A 84 1.53 -6.97 -23.48
C GLY A 84 1.78 -8.12 -22.50
N THR A 85 3.02 -8.56 -22.35
CA THR A 85 3.46 -9.52 -21.34
C THR A 85 3.76 -8.81 -20.01
N VAL A 86 3.82 -9.56 -18.92
CA VAL A 86 4.28 -9.07 -17.61
C VAL A 86 5.50 -9.89 -17.20
N PRO A 87 6.66 -9.26 -16.94
CA PRO A 87 7.80 -9.94 -16.35
C PRO A 87 7.46 -10.53 -14.98
N LEU A 88 7.99 -11.71 -14.68
CA LEU A 88 7.80 -12.37 -13.39
C LEU A 88 8.26 -11.47 -12.23
N GLU A 89 9.36 -10.73 -12.41
CA GLU A 89 9.83 -9.74 -11.43
C GLU A 89 8.73 -8.71 -11.09
N GLU A 90 8.09 -8.12 -12.11
CA GLU A 90 7.00 -7.15 -11.96
C GLU A 90 5.80 -7.76 -11.22
N ALA A 91 5.41 -8.98 -11.58
CA ALA A 91 4.29 -9.67 -10.94
C ALA A 91 4.53 -9.99 -9.46
N ILE A 92 5.77 -10.36 -9.10
CA ILE A 92 6.15 -10.63 -7.70
C ILE A 92 6.17 -9.32 -6.89
N PHE A 93 6.68 -8.22 -7.45
CA PHE A 93 6.60 -6.91 -6.79
C PHE A 93 5.16 -6.52 -6.49
N GLU A 94 4.28 -6.61 -7.50
CA GLU A 94 2.87 -6.25 -7.34
C GLU A 94 2.20 -7.18 -6.31
N ALA A 95 2.57 -8.47 -6.26
CA ALA A 95 2.06 -9.42 -5.27
C ALA A 95 2.51 -9.08 -3.84
N VAL A 96 3.80 -8.80 -3.63
CA VAL A 96 4.34 -8.41 -2.32
C VAL A 96 3.61 -7.17 -1.79
N TYR A 97 3.49 -6.10 -2.59
CA TYR A 97 2.82 -4.90 -2.14
C TYR A 97 1.30 -5.04 -2.05
N SER A 98 0.67 -5.94 -2.83
CA SER A 98 -0.75 -6.24 -2.66
C SER A 98 -1.03 -6.86 -1.29
N GLU A 99 -0.23 -7.82 -0.85
CA GLU A 99 -0.38 -8.45 0.47
C GLU A 99 -0.01 -7.48 1.60
N VAL A 100 1.13 -6.78 1.49
CA VAL A 100 1.58 -5.85 2.53
C VAL A 100 0.59 -4.70 2.71
N LEU A 101 0.19 -4.04 1.62
CA LEU A 101 -0.69 -2.86 1.73
C LEU A 101 -2.13 -3.23 2.07
N ALA A 102 -2.60 -4.43 1.72
CA ALA A 102 -3.90 -4.93 2.19
C ALA A 102 -3.97 -5.03 3.72
N ASN A 103 -2.85 -5.32 4.39
CA ASN A 103 -2.79 -5.42 5.85
C ASN A 103 -2.64 -4.06 6.56
N VAL A 104 -2.27 -3.01 5.82
CA VAL A 104 -1.77 -1.76 6.41
C VAL A 104 -2.68 -0.57 6.10
N LEU A 105 -3.21 -0.51 4.88
CA LEU A 105 -4.01 0.61 4.42
C LEU A 105 -5.46 0.49 4.93
N PRO A 106 -6.07 1.57 5.47
CA PRO A 106 -7.38 1.49 6.12
C PRO A 106 -8.52 1.20 5.14
N VAL A 107 -8.47 1.75 3.92
CA VAL A 107 -9.43 1.45 2.87
C VAL A 107 -9.00 0.21 2.09
N GLY A 108 -7.70 0.06 1.87
CA GLY A 108 -7.07 -1.15 1.34
C GLY A 108 -6.65 -1.04 -0.13
N VAL A 109 -6.54 -2.19 -0.77
CA VAL A 109 -6.13 -2.33 -2.17
C VAL A 109 -7.08 -3.22 -2.95
N ALA A 110 -6.98 -3.21 -4.28
CA ALA A 110 -7.67 -4.20 -5.10
C ALA A 110 -7.28 -5.62 -4.69
N GLN A 111 -8.29 -6.48 -4.47
CA GLN A 111 -8.11 -7.84 -3.99
C GLN A 111 -7.23 -8.64 -4.96
N PHE A 112 -6.08 -9.08 -4.45
CA PHE A 112 -5.14 -9.95 -5.16
C PHE A 112 -5.49 -11.43 -4.95
N TYR A 113 -5.44 -12.20 -6.03
CA TYR A 113 -5.76 -13.64 -6.01
C TYR A 113 -4.53 -14.53 -6.23
N GLY A 114 -3.57 -14.11 -7.07
CA GLY A 114 -2.38 -14.92 -7.31
C GLY A 114 -1.58 -14.56 -8.55
N VAL A 115 -0.47 -15.27 -8.73
CA VAL A 115 0.41 -15.19 -9.89
C VAL A 115 0.53 -16.56 -10.56
N ILE A 116 0.36 -16.59 -11.87
CA ILE A 116 0.61 -17.77 -12.71
C ILE A 116 1.91 -17.55 -13.46
N TYR A 117 2.85 -18.48 -13.36
CA TYR A 117 4.09 -18.43 -14.13
C TYR A 117 3.84 -18.94 -15.56
N THR A 118 4.25 -18.18 -16.57
CA THR A 118 4.02 -18.54 -17.98
C THR A 118 5.22 -19.19 -18.65
N GLY A 119 6.37 -19.25 -17.98
CA GLY A 119 7.57 -19.90 -18.49
C GLY A 119 8.75 -18.94 -18.72
N LYS A 120 9.91 -19.55 -18.98
CA LYS A 120 11.11 -18.81 -19.39
C LYS A 120 10.90 -18.31 -20.82
N ASP A 121 11.40 -17.12 -21.10
CA ASP A 121 11.35 -16.48 -22.42
C ASP A 121 9.91 -16.19 -22.92
N THR A 122 9.00 -15.90 -21.98
CA THR A 122 7.59 -15.58 -22.27
C THR A 122 7.19 -14.15 -21.95
N ALA A 123 8.16 -13.34 -21.48
CA ALA A 123 8.01 -11.90 -21.35
C ALA A 123 9.29 -11.19 -21.81
N TYR A 124 9.21 -9.88 -21.91
CA TYR A 124 10.32 -9.03 -22.33
C TYR A 124 10.53 -7.88 -21.35
N GLU A 125 11.79 -7.53 -21.14
CA GLU A 125 12.22 -6.38 -20.36
C GLU A 125 13.07 -5.44 -21.20
N PHE A 126 12.86 -4.15 -20.99
CA PHE A 126 13.54 -3.02 -21.59
C PHE A 126 14.26 -2.26 -20.49
N ASN A 127 15.57 -2.14 -20.64
CA ASN A 127 16.38 -1.32 -19.76
C ASN A 127 16.42 0.11 -20.30
N GLU A 128 15.49 0.95 -19.83
CA GLU A 128 15.39 2.37 -20.22
C GLU A 128 16.71 3.12 -20.00
N ASN A 129 17.46 2.77 -18.94
CA ASN A 129 18.73 3.42 -18.61
C ASN A 129 19.86 3.06 -19.58
N ARG A 130 19.76 1.95 -20.31
CA ARG A 130 20.81 1.45 -21.20
C ARG A 130 20.45 1.56 -22.69
N GLN A 131 19.23 2.00 -23.03
CA GLN A 131 18.71 2.01 -24.40
C GLN A 131 18.95 0.67 -25.13
N GLN A 132 18.95 -0.44 -24.39
CA GLN A 132 19.25 -1.76 -24.91
C GLN A 132 18.01 -2.37 -25.57
N PRO A 133 18.18 -3.23 -26.59
CA PRO A 133 17.06 -3.97 -27.15
C PRO A 133 16.36 -4.79 -26.05
N LEU A 134 15.07 -5.04 -26.27
CA LEU A 134 14.27 -5.88 -25.39
C LEU A 134 14.95 -7.24 -25.17
N THR A 135 15.11 -7.62 -23.91
CA THR A 135 15.66 -8.92 -23.52
C THR A 135 14.53 -9.82 -23.05
N SER A 136 14.54 -11.04 -23.56
CA SER A 136 13.63 -12.11 -23.14
C SER A 136 13.85 -12.47 -21.66
N THR A 137 12.76 -12.70 -20.93
CA THR A 137 12.76 -12.98 -19.48
C THR A 137 11.64 -13.95 -19.10
N HIS A 138 11.56 -14.29 -17.82
CA HIS A 138 10.47 -15.06 -17.22
C HIS A 138 9.18 -14.25 -17.24
N GLY A 139 8.09 -14.85 -17.74
CA GLY A 139 6.77 -14.20 -17.79
C GLY A 139 5.81 -14.68 -16.72
N ALA A 140 4.79 -13.88 -16.46
CA ALA A 140 3.71 -14.22 -15.54
C ALA A 140 2.36 -13.62 -15.96
N LEU A 141 1.28 -14.18 -15.41
CA LEU A 141 -0.03 -13.56 -15.31
C LEU A 141 -0.27 -13.13 -13.86
N PHE A 142 -0.69 -11.88 -13.67
CA PHE A 142 -1.07 -11.35 -12.37
C PHE A 142 -2.59 -11.24 -12.28
N ILE A 143 -3.18 -11.83 -11.23
CA ILE A 143 -4.63 -11.99 -11.09
C ILE A 143 -5.14 -11.21 -9.89
N ARG A 144 -6.08 -10.30 -10.14
CA ARG A 144 -6.78 -9.51 -9.11
C ARG A 144 -8.28 -9.45 -9.39
N GLU A 145 -9.05 -8.78 -8.54
CA GLU A 145 -10.47 -8.54 -8.80
C GLU A 145 -10.70 -7.58 -9.98
N LYS A 146 -11.85 -7.74 -10.64
CA LYS A 146 -12.38 -6.76 -11.60
C LYS A 146 -12.86 -5.52 -10.84
N CYS A 147 -12.28 -4.36 -11.14
CA CYS A 147 -12.50 -3.12 -10.40
C CYS A 147 -13.22 -2.05 -11.22
N THR A 148 -13.98 -1.17 -10.56
CA THR A 148 -14.43 0.11 -11.12
C THR A 148 -13.53 1.25 -10.62
N ARG A 149 -13.23 2.19 -11.51
CA ARG A 149 -12.25 3.28 -11.30
C ARG A 149 -12.78 4.56 -11.91
N PRO A 150 -12.40 5.75 -11.43
CA PRO A 150 -12.76 7.02 -12.04
C PRO A 150 -12.45 7.07 -13.54
N ALA A 151 -11.29 6.54 -13.94
CA ALA A 151 -10.86 6.45 -15.33
C ALA A 151 -11.91 5.84 -16.29
N HIS A 152 -12.79 4.94 -15.84
CA HIS A 152 -13.82 4.35 -16.68
C HIS A 152 -14.82 5.39 -17.24
N PHE A 153 -14.96 6.52 -16.57
CA PHE A 153 -15.86 7.60 -16.95
C PHE A 153 -15.14 8.75 -17.66
N LEU A 154 -13.80 8.71 -17.73
CA LEU A 154 -12.97 9.77 -18.30
C LEU A 154 -12.57 9.48 -19.75
N ARG A 155 -12.16 10.51 -20.49
CA ARG A 155 -11.77 10.43 -21.91
C ARG A 155 -10.35 9.89 -22.09
N ALA A 156 -10.15 9.01 -23.07
CA ALA A 156 -8.83 8.56 -23.52
C ALA A 156 -8.38 9.39 -24.73
N SER A 157 -8.16 10.69 -24.53
CA SER A 157 -7.98 11.67 -25.62
C SER A 157 -6.76 11.42 -26.52
N ARG A 158 -5.74 10.72 -26.01
CA ARG A 158 -4.51 10.37 -26.74
C ARG A 158 -4.55 8.99 -27.39
N PHE A 159 -5.60 8.20 -27.16
CA PHE A 159 -5.70 6.86 -27.70
C PHE A 159 -5.94 6.88 -29.20
N LYS A 160 -5.08 6.19 -29.93
CA LYS A 160 -5.27 5.88 -31.35
C LYS A 160 -5.48 4.39 -31.49
N VAL A 161 -6.66 4.01 -31.96
CA VAL A 161 -7.01 2.62 -32.25
C VAL A 161 -6.11 2.12 -33.38
N ARG A 162 -5.56 0.91 -33.22
CA ARG A 162 -4.78 0.28 -34.29
C ARG A 162 -5.68 -0.07 -35.49
N PRO A 163 -5.18 0.01 -36.74
CA PRO A 163 -5.98 -0.20 -37.95
C PRO A 163 -6.84 -1.47 -37.92
N GLU A 164 -6.29 -2.58 -37.42
CA GLU A 164 -6.94 -3.88 -37.34
C GLU A 164 -8.17 -3.91 -36.41
N TYR A 165 -8.28 -2.99 -35.45
CA TYR A 165 -9.39 -2.91 -34.49
C TYR A 165 -10.34 -1.73 -34.74
N GLN A 166 -10.13 -0.93 -35.80
CA GLN A 166 -10.92 0.28 -36.05
C GLN A 166 -12.41 0.01 -36.22
N ALA A 167 -12.79 -1.14 -36.80
CA ALA A 167 -14.19 -1.52 -36.99
C ALA A 167 -14.89 -1.93 -35.67
N GLU A 168 -14.13 -2.35 -34.67
CA GLU A 168 -14.65 -2.91 -33.42
C GLU A 168 -14.71 -1.88 -32.27
N VAL A 169 -13.86 -0.85 -32.33
CA VAL A 169 -13.73 0.13 -31.25
C VAL A 169 -14.53 1.39 -31.55
N VAL A 170 -15.65 1.59 -30.86
CA VAL A 170 -16.45 2.81 -31.00
C VAL A 170 -15.67 4.07 -30.57
N PRO A 171 -15.92 5.24 -31.18
CA PRO A 171 -15.25 6.49 -30.82
C PRO A 171 -15.32 6.82 -29.33
N ASP A 172 -14.22 7.31 -28.75
CA ASP A 172 -14.12 7.53 -27.30
C ASP A 172 -15.13 8.57 -26.77
N VAL A 173 -15.50 9.58 -27.59
CA VAL A 173 -16.56 10.54 -27.24
C VAL A 173 -17.90 9.82 -27.02
N GLU A 174 -18.23 8.88 -27.92
CA GLU A 174 -19.48 8.15 -27.90
C GLU A 174 -19.51 7.15 -26.75
N ARG A 175 -18.39 6.48 -26.50
CA ARG A 175 -18.21 5.62 -25.33
C ARG A 175 -18.47 6.41 -24.04
N VAL A 176 -17.75 7.51 -23.81
CA VAL A 176 -17.90 8.29 -22.58
C VAL A 176 -19.32 8.81 -22.42
N ARG A 177 -19.92 9.36 -23.49
CA ARG A 177 -21.32 9.79 -23.45
C ARG A 177 -22.24 8.66 -22.99
N LYS A 178 -22.09 7.46 -23.56
CA LYS A 178 -22.91 6.30 -23.22
C LYS A 178 -22.74 5.90 -21.76
N VAL A 179 -21.50 5.80 -21.27
CA VAL A 179 -21.27 5.27 -19.92
C VAL A 179 -21.60 6.26 -18.83
N VAL A 180 -21.41 7.56 -19.08
CA VAL A 180 -21.82 8.64 -18.18
C VAL A 180 -23.35 8.75 -18.10
N LYS A 181 -24.04 8.58 -19.23
CA LYS A 181 -25.51 8.53 -19.23
C LYS A 181 -26.04 7.31 -18.49
N ASN A 182 -25.45 6.13 -18.71
CA ASN A 182 -25.82 4.94 -17.95
C ASN A 182 -25.53 5.12 -16.45
N LEU A 183 -24.40 5.73 -16.09
CA LEU A 183 -24.08 6.05 -14.69
C LEU A 183 -25.15 6.96 -14.08
N ALA A 184 -25.71 7.90 -14.84
CA ALA A 184 -26.79 8.75 -14.36
C ALA A 184 -28.10 7.97 -14.11
N GLU A 185 -28.33 6.83 -14.77
CA GLU A 185 -29.48 5.97 -14.52
C GLU A 185 -29.37 5.21 -13.19
N ASP A 186 -28.16 5.12 -12.61
CA ASP A 186 -27.93 4.50 -11.30
C ASP A 186 -28.34 5.44 -10.14
N PHE A 187 -28.70 6.70 -10.42
CA PHE A 187 -29.06 7.72 -9.43
C PHE A 187 -30.46 8.29 -9.67
N GLU A 188 -31.22 8.50 -8.60
CA GLU A 188 -32.54 9.15 -8.66
C GLU A 188 -32.42 10.67 -8.91
N SER A 189 -31.27 11.27 -8.55
CA SER A 189 -31.00 12.69 -8.71
C SER A 189 -29.52 12.97 -8.98
N HIS A 190 -29.20 14.17 -9.46
CA HIS A 190 -27.82 14.62 -9.60
C HIS A 190 -27.13 14.87 -8.25
N ASP A 191 -27.91 15.11 -7.19
CA ASP A 191 -27.38 15.26 -5.83
C ASP A 191 -26.84 13.91 -5.31
N GLN A 192 -27.51 12.80 -5.61
CA GLN A 192 -27.00 11.46 -5.28
C GLN A 192 -25.69 11.13 -6.04
N PHE A 193 -25.51 11.64 -7.26
CA PHE A 193 -24.20 11.53 -7.93
C PHE A 193 -23.11 12.32 -7.19
N ILE A 194 -23.43 13.49 -6.64
CA ILE A 194 -22.50 14.29 -5.84
C ILE A 194 -22.17 13.58 -4.52
N GLU A 195 -23.14 12.95 -3.87
CA GLU A 195 -22.92 12.08 -2.69
C GLU A 195 -21.96 10.94 -3.04
N TYR A 196 -22.15 10.27 -4.18
CA TYR A 196 -21.24 9.23 -4.66
C TYR A 196 -19.81 9.73 -4.91
N VAL A 197 -19.64 10.96 -5.42
CA VAL A 197 -18.31 11.58 -5.55
C VAL A 197 -17.73 11.94 -4.18
N ALA A 198 -18.57 12.38 -3.23
CA ALA A 198 -18.14 12.67 -1.86
C ALA A 198 -17.67 11.39 -1.14
N GLU A 199 -18.33 10.24 -1.34
CA GLU A 199 -17.87 8.94 -0.83
C GLU A 199 -16.50 8.55 -1.38
N PHE A 200 -16.26 8.72 -2.68
CA PHE A 200 -14.94 8.54 -3.29
C PHE A 200 -13.89 9.45 -2.63
N LEU A 201 -14.22 10.73 -2.42
CA LEU A 201 -13.31 11.68 -1.78
C LEU A 201 -13.03 11.32 -0.32
N GLN A 202 -14.02 10.84 0.43
CA GLN A 202 -13.85 10.39 1.81
C GLN A 202 -12.93 9.17 1.88
N GLY A 203 -13.13 8.17 1.01
CA GLY A 203 -12.23 7.02 0.88
C GLY A 203 -10.81 7.44 0.53
N CYS A 204 -10.65 8.38 -0.41
CA CYS A 204 -9.34 8.96 -0.74
C CYS A 204 -8.71 9.68 0.46
N ALA A 205 -9.49 10.47 1.20
CA ALA A 205 -9.00 11.24 2.33
C ALA A 205 -8.48 10.31 3.43
N GLU A 206 -9.24 9.25 3.73
CA GLU A 206 -8.84 8.23 4.69
C GLU A 206 -7.58 7.49 4.26
N GLN A 207 -7.56 7.07 2.99
CA GLN A 207 -6.45 6.32 2.42
C GLN A 207 -5.14 7.13 2.37
N PHE A 208 -5.19 8.39 1.90
CA PHE A 208 -4.02 9.26 1.79
C PHE A 208 -3.61 9.88 3.13
N GLY A 209 -4.57 10.15 4.02
CA GLY A 209 -4.31 10.66 5.37
C GLY A 209 -3.48 9.67 6.17
N PHE A 210 -3.94 8.42 6.25
CA PHE A 210 -3.16 7.34 6.86
C PHE A 210 -1.82 7.11 6.16
N ALA A 211 -1.79 7.02 4.82
CA ALA A 211 -0.56 6.77 4.09
C ALA A 211 0.51 7.85 4.38
N ARG A 212 0.11 9.11 4.58
CA ARG A 212 1.02 10.20 4.97
C ARG A 212 1.63 9.98 6.35
N VAL A 213 0.82 9.58 7.32
CA VAL A 213 1.24 9.26 8.71
C VAL A 213 2.16 8.03 8.73
N ALA A 214 1.77 6.98 7.99
CA ALA A 214 2.51 5.73 7.92
C ALA A 214 3.79 5.79 7.08
N GLY A 215 3.98 6.84 6.28
CA GLY A 215 5.13 6.97 5.37
C GLY A 215 5.03 6.04 4.17
N ILE A 216 3.84 5.95 3.54
CA ILE A 216 3.57 5.08 2.41
C ILE A 216 3.25 5.93 1.19
N THR A 217 3.98 5.71 0.09
CA THR A 217 3.70 6.36 -1.19
C THR A 217 3.32 5.32 -2.23
N HIS A 218 2.36 5.66 -3.10
CA HIS A 218 2.00 4.78 -4.22
C HIS A 218 3.00 4.93 -5.38
N GLY A 219 3.47 6.14 -5.64
CA GLY A 219 4.54 6.45 -6.59
C GLY A 219 4.12 6.69 -8.03
N ALA A 220 2.94 6.23 -8.43
CA ALA A 220 2.39 6.37 -9.78
C ALA A 220 0.87 6.66 -9.79
N MET A 221 0.41 7.60 -8.96
CA MET A 221 -1.01 7.89 -8.78
C MET A 221 -1.66 8.53 -10.02
N THR A 222 -2.72 7.91 -10.53
CA THR A 222 -3.50 8.39 -11.69
C THR A 222 -4.98 8.02 -11.49
N PRO A 223 -5.92 8.59 -12.26
CA PRO A 223 -7.33 8.20 -12.19
C PRO A 223 -7.59 6.71 -12.48
N SER A 224 -6.63 6.01 -13.11
CA SER A 224 -6.71 4.58 -13.39
C SER A 224 -6.06 3.70 -12.33
N ASN A 225 -5.40 4.28 -11.33
CA ASN A 225 -4.69 3.57 -10.26
C ASN A 225 -5.38 3.74 -8.88
N ILE A 226 -6.56 4.33 -8.87
CA ILE A 226 -7.44 4.44 -7.70
C ILE A 226 -8.83 3.89 -8.03
N LEU A 227 -9.44 3.18 -7.08
CA LEU A 227 -10.81 2.68 -7.17
C LEU A 227 -11.81 3.77 -6.77
N MET A 228 -13.09 3.57 -7.12
CA MET A 228 -14.16 4.51 -6.73
C MET A 228 -14.42 4.56 -5.22
N ASP A 229 -13.93 3.58 -4.46
CA ASP A 229 -13.98 3.56 -2.99
C ASP A 229 -12.71 4.14 -2.33
N GLY A 230 -11.71 4.58 -3.11
CA GLY A 230 -10.44 5.11 -2.61
C GLY A 230 -9.31 4.09 -2.49
N ARG A 231 -9.58 2.78 -2.64
CA ARG A 231 -8.53 1.73 -2.63
C ARG A 231 -7.52 1.94 -3.77
N TRP A 232 -6.31 1.43 -3.57
CA TRP A 232 -5.23 1.52 -4.57
C TRP A 232 -5.10 0.26 -5.44
N LEU A 233 -4.51 0.41 -6.63
CA LEU A 233 -4.16 -0.70 -7.53
C LEU A 233 -2.95 -0.34 -8.42
N ASP A 234 -2.41 -1.33 -9.14
CA ASP A 234 -1.18 -1.21 -9.95
C ASP A 234 0.05 -0.94 -9.07
N LEU A 235 0.29 -1.87 -8.16
CA LEU A 235 1.20 -1.73 -7.02
C LEU A 235 2.65 -2.15 -7.34
N VAL A 236 3.15 -1.77 -8.52
CA VAL A 236 4.55 -2.03 -8.94
C VAL A 236 5.52 -0.97 -8.41
N THR A 237 5.03 0.26 -8.22
CA THR A 237 5.80 1.42 -7.76
C THR A 237 5.71 1.78 -6.27
N PRO A 238 4.74 1.30 -5.46
CA PRO A 238 4.66 1.68 -4.06
C PRO A 238 5.95 1.37 -3.28
N THR A 239 6.13 2.12 -2.21
CA THR A 239 7.21 1.90 -1.24
C THR A 239 6.85 2.60 0.06
N PHE A 240 7.44 2.12 1.14
CA PHE A 240 7.55 2.91 2.36
C PHE A 240 8.68 3.93 2.18
N VAL A 241 8.58 5.05 2.88
CA VAL A 241 9.54 6.16 2.90
C VAL A 241 9.78 6.62 4.33
N ASP A 242 10.93 7.25 4.56
CA ASP A 242 11.15 7.90 5.84
C ASP A 242 10.21 9.12 6.00
N ARG A 243 9.81 9.38 7.24
CA ARG A 243 8.89 10.45 7.57
C ARG A 243 9.61 11.81 7.52
N GLY A 244 8.90 12.82 7.02
CA GLY A 244 9.38 14.20 7.02
C GLY A 244 10.14 14.63 5.76
N ARG A 245 10.31 13.76 4.77
CA ARG A 245 10.89 14.12 3.47
C ARG A 245 9.91 13.95 2.31
N ASN A 246 10.10 14.74 1.26
CA ASN A 246 9.22 14.75 0.10
C ASN A 246 9.80 13.90 -1.03
N TYR A 247 9.37 12.64 -1.14
CA TYR A 247 9.86 11.72 -2.16
C TYR A 247 9.12 11.85 -3.49
N ARG A 248 9.78 11.54 -4.61
CA ARG A 248 9.16 11.34 -5.92
C ARG A 248 9.64 10.03 -6.53
N ILE A 249 8.70 9.27 -7.07
CA ILE A 249 8.97 8.00 -7.78
C ILE A 249 8.75 8.21 -9.28
N ALA A 250 7.50 8.38 -9.72
CA ALA A 250 7.18 8.65 -11.11
C ALA A 250 6.64 10.08 -11.31
N ASN A 251 5.37 10.31 -10.98
CA ASN A 251 4.64 11.49 -11.44
C ASN A 251 4.36 12.54 -10.37
N LEU A 252 3.95 12.12 -9.18
CA LEU A 252 3.65 13.00 -8.05
C LEU A 252 4.69 12.83 -6.95
N THR A 253 4.86 13.87 -6.13
CA THR A 253 5.64 13.75 -4.90
C THR A 253 4.75 13.20 -3.79
N PHE A 254 5.35 12.59 -2.77
CA PHE A 254 4.68 11.99 -1.62
C PHE A 254 3.60 12.90 -1.02
N TYR A 255 3.93 14.16 -0.75
CA TYR A 255 2.96 15.11 -0.19
C TYR A 255 1.89 15.59 -1.18
N ASN A 256 2.10 15.39 -2.48
CA ASN A 256 1.18 15.80 -3.54
C ASN A 256 0.32 14.65 -4.08
N GLU A 257 0.53 13.38 -3.69
CA GLU A 257 -0.28 12.27 -4.21
C GLU A 257 -1.78 12.47 -3.96
N ALA A 258 -2.13 12.99 -2.78
CA ALA A 258 -3.49 13.33 -2.38
C ALA A 258 -4.20 14.32 -3.33
N SER A 259 -3.48 15.15 -4.08
CA SER A 259 -4.10 16.12 -5.00
C SER A 259 -4.86 15.44 -6.15
N ILE A 260 -4.56 14.17 -6.44
CA ILE A 260 -5.22 13.43 -7.51
C ILE A 260 -6.72 13.29 -7.24
N ALA A 261 -7.16 13.22 -5.98
CA ALA A 261 -8.58 13.08 -5.62
C ALA A 261 -9.39 14.32 -6.05
N ILE A 262 -8.83 15.51 -5.86
CA ILE A 262 -9.41 16.79 -6.31
C ILE A 262 -9.43 16.83 -7.85
N GLU A 263 -8.31 16.52 -8.50
CA GLU A 263 -8.24 16.52 -9.97
C GLU A 263 -9.27 15.55 -10.59
N VAL A 264 -9.40 14.36 -10.02
CA VAL A 264 -10.32 13.32 -10.47
C VAL A 264 -11.78 13.70 -10.23
N SER A 265 -12.13 14.18 -9.04
CA SER A 265 -13.51 14.56 -8.72
C SER A 265 -14.00 15.71 -9.62
N GLN A 266 -13.13 16.69 -9.89
CA GLN A 266 -13.42 17.74 -10.86
C GLN A 266 -13.67 17.16 -12.26
N GLU A 267 -12.76 16.33 -12.77
CA GLU A 267 -12.88 15.78 -14.13
C GLU A 267 -14.13 14.88 -14.27
N LEU A 268 -14.48 14.13 -13.22
CA LEU A 268 -15.71 13.35 -13.15
C LEU A 268 -16.95 14.24 -13.20
N CYS A 269 -17.01 15.29 -12.38
CA CYS A 269 -18.15 16.21 -12.33
C CYS A 269 -18.34 16.95 -13.66
N ASP A 270 -17.24 17.44 -14.26
CA ASP A 270 -17.26 18.12 -15.56
C ASP A 270 -17.74 17.18 -16.66
N THR A 271 -17.25 15.94 -16.65
CA THR A 271 -17.62 14.94 -17.64
C THR A 271 -19.07 14.50 -17.49
N TYR A 272 -19.54 14.30 -16.25
CA TYR A 272 -20.94 14.01 -15.95
C TYR A 272 -21.85 15.15 -16.40
N GLY A 273 -21.54 16.37 -15.96
CA GLY A 273 -22.31 17.57 -16.26
C GLY A 273 -22.47 17.81 -17.75
N LYS A 274 -21.38 17.67 -18.50
CA LYS A 274 -21.37 17.82 -19.96
C LYS A 274 -22.36 16.89 -20.69
N PHE A 275 -22.50 15.64 -20.27
CA PHE A 275 -23.33 14.66 -20.99
C PHE A 275 -24.75 14.53 -20.45
N ASN A 276 -25.00 15.04 -19.24
CA ASN A 276 -26.31 15.07 -18.60
C ASN A 276 -26.94 16.48 -18.53
N ASN A 277 -26.29 17.50 -19.10
CA ASN A 277 -26.74 18.90 -19.11
C ASN A 277 -26.98 19.49 -17.71
N VAL A 278 -26.09 19.16 -16.77
CA VAL A 278 -26.06 19.72 -15.41
C VAL A 278 -24.71 20.39 -15.18
N SER A 279 -24.67 21.35 -14.26
CA SER A 279 -23.42 22.00 -13.82
C SER A 279 -23.30 21.81 -12.32
N PHE A 280 -22.09 21.54 -11.85
CA PHE A 280 -21.78 21.40 -10.44
C PHE A 280 -20.80 22.49 -10.02
N ASP A 281 -20.97 23.00 -8.80
CA ASP A 281 -19.91 23.72 -8.10
C ASP A 281 -19.18 22.73 -7.20
N THR A 282 -17.96 22.37 -7.60
CA THR A 282 -17.11 21.40 -6.90
C THR A 282 -16.38 22.02 -5.71
N SER A 283 -16.52 23.33 -5.45
CA SER A 283 -15.81 24.00 -4.36
C SER A 283 -16.13 23.37 -3.00
N ALA A 284 -17.41 23.05 -2.75
CA ALA A 284 -17.84 22.37 -1.53
C ALA A 284 -17.24 20.96 -1.39
N LEU A 285 -17.12 20.21 -2.50
CA LEU A 285 -16.46 18.89 -2.50
C LEU A 285 -14.96 19.00 -2.23
N HIS A 286 -14.30 20.02 -2.78
CA HIS A 286 -12.88 20.25 -2.54
C HIS A 286 -12.61 20.64 -1.09
N ASP A 287 -13.45 21.49 -0.50
CA ASP A 287 -13.35 21.89 0.90
C ASP A 287 -13.63 20.70 1.81
N TYR A 288 -14.68 19.92 1.52
CA TYR A 288 -14.95 18.65 2.19
C TYR A 288 -13.74 17.72 2.15
N TYR A 289 -13.15 17.47 0.99
CA TYR A 289 -11.98 16.60 0.86
C TYR A 289 -10.77 17.09 1.67
N ARG A 290 -10.48 18.40 1.63
CA ARG A 290 -9.35 18.97 2.38
C ARG A 290 -9.55 18.80 3.88
N SER A 291 -10.75 19.13 4.38
CA SER A 291 -11.09 18.93 5.78
C SER A 291 -11.06 17.47 6.19
N SER A 292 -11.60 16.55 5.37
CA SER A 292 -11.53 15.11 5.63
C SER A 292 -10.10 14.58 5.61
N LEU A 293 -9.24 15.07 4.71
CA LEU A 293 -7.84 14.67 4.65
C LEU A 293 -7.07 15.14 5.88
N GLU A 294 -7.26 16.38 6.31
CA GLU A 294 -6.68 16.92 7.54
C GLU A 294 -7.17 16.15 8.77
N PHE A 295 -8.48 15.91 8.87
CA PHE A 295 -9.06 15.10 9.93
C PHE A 295 -8.48 13.67 9.95
N SER A 296 -8.35 13.03 8.79
CA SER A 296 -7.77 11.68 8.71
C SER A 296 -6.30 11.67 9.16
N VAL A 297 -5.49 12.66 8.74
CA VAL A 297 -4.11 12.79 9.25
C VAL A 297 -4.09 12.90 10.77
N ASP A 298 -4.99 13.71 11.34
CA ASP A 298 -5.07 13.95 12.78
C ASP A 298 -5.52 12.71 13.54
N TYR A 299 -6.56 12.04 13.06
CA TYR A 299 -7.09 10.79 13.60
C TYR A 299 -6.04 9.67 13.58
N HIS A 300 -5.21 9.60 12.53
CA HIS A 300 -4.18 8.58 12.43
C HIS A 300 -2.88 8.92 13.14
N LEU A 301 -2.63 10.18 13.52
CA LEU A 301 -1.38 10.58 14.17
C LEU A 301 -0.98 9.74 15.41
N PRO A 302 -1.91 9.33 16.31
CA PRO A 302 -1.63 8.44 17.45
C PRO A 302 -0.99 7.10 17.06
N TYR A 303 -1.25 6.62 15.84
CA TYR A 303 -0.62 5.41 15.29
C TYR A 303 0.90 5.46 15.39
N ILE A 304 1.52 6.62 15.20
CA ILE A 304 2.98 6.73 15.23
C ILE A 304 3.53 6.53 16.64
N PHE A 305 2.72 6.81 17.67
CA PHE A 305 3.09 6.67 19.09
C PHE A 305 2.76 5.30 19.66
N GLY A 306 2.27 4.39 18.83
CA GLY A 306 1.77 3.09 19.27
C GLY A 306 0.51 3.19 20.13
N ILE A 307 -0.22 4.30 20.03
CA ILE A 307 -1.47 4.54 20.76
C ILE A 307 -2.65 4.13 19.87
N ASP A 308 -3.70 3.62 20.48
CA ASP A 308 -4.95 3.32 19.80
C ASP A 308 -5.67 4.60 19.37
N ARG A 309 -6.12 4.63 18.10
CA ARG A 309 -6.70 5.83 17.49
C ARG A 309 -8.06 6.17 18.07
N ASP A 310 -8.88 5.16 18.39
CA ASP A 310 -10.21 5.38 18.96
C ASP A 310 -10.12 5.89 20.40
N ALA A 311 -9.18 5.34 21.18
CA ALA A 311 -8.84 5.84 22.51
C ALA A 311 -8.38 7.30 22.45
N ALA A 312 -7.53 7.65 21.47
CA ALA A 312 -7.05 9.02 21.27
C ALA A 312 -8.15 9.98 20.81
N ALA A 313 -9.02 9.56 19.89
CA ALA A 313 -10.16 10.35 19.44
C ALA A 313 -11.20 10.59 20.55
N SER A 314 -11.21 9.72 21.57
CA SER A 314 -12.10 9.83 22.75
C SER A 314 -11.51 10.68 23.89
N MET A 315 -10.31 11.25 23.71
CA MET A 315 -9.71 12.14 24.70
C MET A 315 -10.31 13.54 24.57
N ASP A 316 -10.64 14.18 25.69
CA ASP A 316 -11.02 15.59 25.69
C ASP A 316 -9.86 16.43 25.15
N ASP A 317 -10.19 17.31 24.20
CA ASP A 317 -9.23 18.16 23.49
C ASP A 317 -8.65 19.19 24.45
N CYS A 318 -7.53 18.84 25.09
CA CYS A 318 -6.81 19.75 25.96
C CYS A 318 -5.70 20.45 25.18
N ASP A 319 -5.46 21.75 25.46
CA ASP A 319 -4.46 22.57 24.76
C ASP A 319 -3.06 21.91 24.67
N LYS A 320 -2.71 21.05 25.63
CA LYS A 320 -1.44 20.31 25.65
C LYS A 320 -1.39 19.19 24.61
N THR A 321 -2.51 18.51 24.36
CA THR A 321 -2.60 17.44 23.35
C THR A 321 -2.46 18.03 21.95
N ALA A 322 -3.17 19.13 21.68
CA ALA A 322 -3.06 19.87 20.44
C ALA A 322 -1.62 20.36 20.20
N ALA A 323 -0.97 20.93 21.22
CA ALA A 323 0.42 21.38 21.12
C ALA A 323 1.41 20.23 20.81
N LEU A 324 1.18 19.04 21.37
CA LEU A 324 2.01 17.87 21.05
C LEU A 324 1.79 17.42 19.60
N TYR A 325 0.54 17.31 19.17
CA TYR A 325 0.21 16.96 17.78
C TYR A 325 0.79 17.98 16.81
N ASP A 326 0.74 19.28 17.11
CA ASP A 326 1.35 20.32 16.30
C ASP A 326 2.88 20.18 16.22
N ARG A 327 3.53 19.85 17.35
CA ARG A 327 4.97 19.54 17.37
C ARG A 327 5.28 18.37 16.45
N PHE A 328 4.42 17.35 16.38
CA PHE A 328 4.58 16.22 15.47
C PHE A 328 4.28 16.51 14.02
N LYS A 329 3.16 17.19 13.74
CA LYS A 329 2.84 17.74 12.42
C LYS A 329 3.97 18.61 11.90
N SER A 330 4.71 19.30 12.79
CA SER A 330 5.89 20.05 12.41
C SER A 330 7.01 19.19 11.81
N VAL A 331 7.13 17.93 12.25
CA VAL A 331 8.06 16.94 11.67
C VAL A 331 7.57 16.46 10.30
N PHE A 332 6.24 16.36 10.09
CA PHE A 332 5.61 16.03 8.81
C PHE A 332 5.52 17.20 7.84
N ARG A 333 6.12 18.36 8.15
CA ARG A 333 6.05 19.52 7.26
C ARG A 333 6.60 19.18 5.88
N GLN A 334 5.94 19.71 4.85
CA GLN A 334 6.34 19.52 3.48
C GLN A 334 7.74 20.11 3.27
N GLU A 335 8.76 19.24 3.21
CA GLU A 335 10.07 19.66 2.75
C GLU A 335 9.95 20.08 1.28
N SER A 336 10.43 21.28 0.97
CA SER A 336 10.42 21.80 -0.40
C SER A 336 11.38 21.02 -1.31
N LYS A 337 12.42 20.42 -0.73
CA LYS A 337 13.39 19.59 -1.43
C LYS A 337 12.76 18.23 -1.75
N VAL A 338 12.85 17.86 -3.02
CA VAL A 338 12.36 16.57 -3.53
C VAL A 338 13.50 15.55 -3.55
N TYR A 339 13.24 14.37 -3.01
CA TYR A 339 14.16 13.22 -2.99
C TYR A 339 13.68 12.14 -3.96
N PHE A 340 14.58 11.31 -4.46
CA PHE A 340 14.23 10.14 -5.28
C PHE A 340 14.41 8.87 -4.46
N THR A 341 13.43 7.97 -4.52
CA THR A 341 13.41 6.74 -3.72
C THR A 341 14.50 5.74 -4.08
N LYS A 342 15.14 5.87 -5.25
CA LYS A 342 16.32 5.06 -5.61
C LYS A 342 17.52 5.29 -4.68
N TYR A 343 17.52 6.41 -3.95
CA TYR A 343 18.52 6.75 -2.94
C TYR A 343 18.01 6.51 -1.53
N LEU A 344 16.83 5.91 -1.35
CA LEU A 344 16.31 5.60 -0.03
C LEU A 344 17.05 4.37 0.50
N ASP A 345 18.10 4.59 1.28
CA ASP A 345 18.85 3.55 1.96
C ASP A 345 19.00 3.87 3.45
N ASP A 346 19.64 2.96 4.17
CA ASP A 346 19.82 3.05 5.62
C ASP A 346 20.61 4.29 6.05
N ASP A 347 21.61 4.67 5.26
CA ASP A 347 22.56 5.74 5.58
C ASP A 347 21.97 7.12 5.29
N THR A 348 21.10 7.20 4.30
CA THR A 348 20.43 8.45 3.93
C THR A 348 19.14 8.65 4.70
N SER A 349 18.49 7.60 5.21
CA SER A 349 17.18 7.72 5.86
C SER A 349 17.21 8.58 7.13
N ARG A 350 16.25 9.50 7.28
CA ARG A 350 16.05 10.22 8.54
C ARG A 350 15.42 9.25 9.53
N LYS A 351 16.16 8.93 10.60
CA LYS A 351 15.67 8.09 11.68
C LYS A 351 14.78 8.92 12.59
N PHE A 352 13.53 8.52 12.75
CA PHE A 352 12.59 9.18 13.67
C PHE A 352 12.60 8.53 15.05
N SER A 353 13.14 7.32 15.17
CA SER A 353 13.27 6.56 16.42
C SER A 353 13.90 7.33 17.58
N ASP A 354 14.94 8.13 17.35
CA ASP A 354 15.56 8.94 18.41
C ASP A 354 14.64 10.09 18.86
N ASP A 355 13.98 10.75 17.91
CA ASP A 355 12.97 11.78 18.19
C ASP A 355 11.77 11.18 18.95
N LEU A 356 11.34 9.96 18.58
CA LEU A 356 10.26 9.21 19.25
C LEU A 356 10.63 8.84 20.68
N ILE A 357 11.81 8.28 20.90
CA ILE A 357 12.29 7.93 22.24
C ILE A 357 12.38 9.21 23.09
N ALA A 358 13.04 10.25 22.59
CA ALA A 358 13.22 11.51 23.33
C ALA A 358 11.89 12.18 23.71
N LEU A 359 10.83 11.90 22.96
CA LEU A 359 9.52 12.46 23.23
C LEU A 359 8.68 11.57 24.16
N ILE A 360 8.73 10.26 23.99
CA ILE A 360 7.94 9.32 24.80
C ILE A 360 8.59 9.09 26.17
N GLU A 361 9.91 9.22 26.28
CA GLU A 361 10.67 9.00 27.50
C GLU A 361 10.23 9.89 28.68
N PRO A 362 10.03 11.22 28.52
CA PRO A 362 9.45 12.05 29.58
C PRO A 362 8.13 11.53 30.15
N ALA A 363 7.29 10.86 29.35
CA ALA A 363 6.01 10.32 29.82
C ALA A 363 6.17 9.26 30.92
N GLN A 364 7.34 8.65 31.03
CA GLN A 364 7.65 7.62 32.03
C GLN A 364 8.05 8.20 33.38
N TYR A 365 8.57 9.43 33.42
CA TYR A 365 9.23 10.02 34.59
C TYR A 365 8.56 11.30 35.08
N ASP A 366 8.01 12.10 34.17
CA ASP A 366 7.31 13.35 34.47
C ASP A 366 5.83 13.21 34.14
N GLY A 367 5.05 12.81 35.14
CA GLY A 367 3.59 12.69 35.05
C GLY A 367 2.87 14.01 34.73
N SER A 368 3.57 15.15 34.74
CA SER A 368 3.02 16.47 34.40
C SER A 368 3.27 16.90 32.94
N SER A 369 4.13 16.15 32.22
CA SER A 369 4.43 16.38 30.80
C SER A 369 3.18 16.19 29.93
N ALA A 370 3.13 16.86 28.78
CA ALA A 370 2.02 16.71 27.83
C ALA A 370 1.94 15.27 27.31
N GLU A 371 3.11 14.65 27.11
CA GLU A 371 3.28 13.28 26.69
C GLU A 371 2.72 12.29 27.74
N ALA A 372 3.04 12.47 29.03
CA ALA A 372 2.45 11.66 30.11
C ALA A 372 0.92 11.76 30.14
N MET A 373 0.37 12.96 29.94
CA MET A 373 -1.09 13.17 29.96
C MET A 373 -1.79 12.40 28.84
N ILE A 374 -1.23 12.37 27.63
CA ILE A 374 -1.80 11.60 26.52
C ILE A 374 -1.71 10.10 26.79
N TYR A 375 -0.57 9.60 27.26
CA TYR A 375 -0.45 8.18 27.60
C TYR A 375 -1.36 7.77 28.76
N GLN A 376 -1.52 8.62 29.76
CA GLN A 376 -2.49 8.40 30.83
C GLN A 376 -3.91 8.34 30.29
N ALA A 377 -4.30 9.28 29.42
CA ALA A 377 -5.62 9.30 28.82
C ALA A 377 -5.87 8.04 27.95
N ALA A 378 -4.88 7.62 27.15
CA ALA A 378 -4.97 6.39 26.36
C ALA A 378 -5.11 5.14 27.25
N TYR A 379 -4.36 5.12 28.35
CA TYR A 379 -4.38 4.02 29.31
C TYR A 379 -5.74 3.85 29.98
N GLU A 380 -6.53 4.92 30.15
CA GLU A 380 -7.89 4.80 30.70
C GLU A 380 -8.84 4.01 29.80
N TYR A 381 -8.59 4.01 28.50
CA TYR A 381 -9.33 3.23 27.50
C TYR A 381 -8.68 1.88 27.19
N PHE A 382 -7.50 1.59 27.76
CA PHE A 382 -6.80 0.34 27.49
C PHE A 382 -7.53 -0.85 28.11
N PRO A 383 -7.95 -1.87 27.32
CA PRO A 383 -8.76 -2.99 27.82
C PRO A 383 -8.10 -3.80 28.95
N HIS A 384 -6.78 -3.73 29.07
CA HIS A 384 -5.98 -4.50 30.03
C HIS A 384 -5.40 -3.65 31.16
N LYS A 385 -5.95 -2.46 31.43
CA LYS A 385 -5.43 -1.56 32.48
C LYS A 385 -5.42 -2.16 33.88
N ASP A 386 -6.29 -3.13 34.17
CA ASP A 386 -6.35 -3.81 35.47
C ASP A 386 -5.18 -4.78 35.70
N THR A 387 -4.53 -5.26 34.63
CA THR A 387 -3.44 -6.25 34.69
C THR A 387 -2.08 -5.66 34.31
N VAL A 388 -2.08 -4.64 33.47
CA VAL A 388 -0.87 -3.97 32.96
C VAL A 388 -0.79 -2.58 33.59
N SER A 389 0.34 -2.27 34.25
CA SER A 389 0.59 -0.93 34.79
C SER A 389 0.71 0.14 33.68
N LEU A 390 0.48 1.42 33.99
CA LEU A 390 0.73 2.53 33.06
C LEU A 390 2.15 2.49 32.45
N LYS A 391 3.18 2.21 33.26
CA LYS A 391 4.56 2.07 32.76
C LYS A 391 4.69 0.91 31.76
N GLY A 392 4.03 -0.22 32.02
CA GLY A 392 3.98 -1.36 31.10
C GLY A 392 3.27 -1.03 29.78
N PHE A 393 2.16 -0.30 29.87
CA PHE A 393 1.41 0.21 28.71
C PHE A 393 2.25 1.16 27.85
N ILE A 394 2.96 2.12 28.47
CA ILE A 394 3.89 3.02 27.76
C ILE A 394 4.99 2.20 27.08
N GLY A 395 5.50 1.15 27.72
CA GLY A 395 6.46 0.22 27.13
C GLY A 395 5.92 -0.47 25.87
N ILE A 396 4.69 -0.98 25.91
CA ILE A 396 4.00 -1.57 24.74
C ILE A 396 3.88 -0.55 23.61
N CYS A 397 3.40 0.65 23.91
CA CYS A 397 3.22 1.70 22.91
C CYS A 397 4.55 2.11 22.26
N LEU A 398 5.61 2.26 23.05
CA LEU A 398 6.93 2.64 22.54
C LEU A 398 7.53 1.54 21.65
N ILE A 399 7.37 0.27 22.01
CA ILE A 399 7.79 -0.85 21.16
C ILE A 399 7.01 -0.83 19.83
N LYS A 400 5.68 -0.62 19.87
CA LYS A 400 4.88 -0.46 18.64
C LYS A 400 5.36 0.72 17.78
N ALA A 401 5.62 1.87 18.39
CA ALA A 401 6.15 3.05 17.69
C ALA A 401 7.49 2.74 17.00
N LEU A 402 8.42 2.07 17.71
CA LEU A 402 9.71 1.66 17.16
C LEU A 402 9.57 0.67 16.01
N LYS A 403 8.61 -0.28 16.07
CA LYS A 403 8.31 -1.18 14.95
C LYS A 403 7.88 -0.41 13.71
N ARG A 404 6.90 0.49 13.87
CA ARG A 404 6.30 1.28 12.79
C ARG A 404 7.29 2.27 12.17
N ASP A 405 8.35 2.64 12.88
CA ASP A 405 9.44 3.45 12.36
C ASP A 405 10.56 2.62 11.73
N LEU A 406 11.20 1.76 12.50
CA LEU A 406 12.43 1.10 12.09
C LEU A 406 12.17 -0.07 11.14
N LEU A 407 11.11 -0.85 11.38
CA LEU A 407 10.79 -2.02 10.55
C LEU A 407 10.01 -1.66 9.27
N ALA A 408 9.50 -0.43 9.14
CA ALA A 408 8.96 0.06 7.86
C ALA A 408 10.01 0.01 6.74
N ARG A 409 11.30 0.07 7.09
CA ARG A 409 12.44 -0.06 6.15
C ARG A 409 12.48 -1.41 5.44
N LEU A 410 11.92 -2.47 6.03
CA LEU A 410 11.84 -3.78 5.36
C LEU A 410 11.09 -3.68 4.02
N TYR A 411 10.15 -2.74 3.92
CA TYR A 411 9.28 -2.53 2.78
C TYR A 411 9.75 -1.36 1.90
N TYR A 412 11.02 -0.96 2.03
CA TYR A 412 11.62 -0.06 1.06
C TYR A 412 11.83 -0.80 -0.25
N ARG A 413 11.45 -0.18 -1.35
CA ARG A 413 11.46 -0.83 -2.67
C ARG A 413 12.81 -1.41 -3.03
N ASN A 414 13.92 -0.75 -2.71
CA ASN A 414 15.27 -1.27 -2.98
C ASN A 414 15.57 -2.58 -2.24
N ARG A 415 15.11 -2.74 -0.99
CA ARG A 415 15.25 -3.99 -0.21
C ARG A 415 14.37 -5.09 -0.76
N VAL A 416 13.13 -4.76 -1.09
CA VAL A 416 12.21 -5.70 -1.78
C VAL A 416 12.82 -6.13 -3.12
N THR A 417 13.43 -5.20 -3.86
CA THR A 417 14.05 -5.47 -5.17
C THR A 417 15.08 -6.59 -5.12
N THR A 418 15.98 -6.57 -4.14
CA THR A 418 17.03 -7.61 -4.01
C THR A 418 16.42 -9.01 -3.85
N GLY A 419 15.43 -9.15 -2.97
CA GLY A 419 14.75 -10.43 -2.76
C GLY A 419 13.95 -10.88 -3.99
N VAL A 420 13.21 -9.95 -4.61
CA VAL A 420 12.39 -10.22 -5.80
C VAL A 420 13.26 -10.65 -6.99
N GLN A 421 14.38 -9.96 -7.24
CA GLN A 421 15.32 -10.31 -8.32
C GLN A 421 15.96 -11.69 -8.10
N GLN A 422 16.29 -12.04 -6.86
CA GLN A 422 16.87 -13.35 -6.56
C GLN A 422 15.89 -14.49 -6.84
N VAL A 423 14.63 -14.36 -6.43
CA VAL A 423 13.63 -15.42 -6.63
C VAL A 423 13.08 -15.44 -8.06
N SER A 424 13.01 -14.29 -8.74
CA SER A 424 12.53 -14.21 -10.14
C SER A 424 13.50 -14.87 -11.13
N GLN A 425 14.81 -14.77 -10.88
CA GLN A 425 15.85 -15.44 -11.68
C GLN A 425 15.79 -16.96 -11.55
N GLN A 426 15.43 -17.46 -10.37
CA GLN A 426 15.31 -18.90 -10.12
C GLN A 426 13.95 -19.45 -10.57
N ALA A 427 12.90 -18.61 -10.50
CA ALA A 427 11.52 -18.92 -10.87
C ALA A 427 10.99 -20.22 -10.23
N LYS A 428 11.45 -20.55 -9.01
CA LYS A 428 10.97 -21.71 -8.25
C LYS A 428 9.72 -21.34 -7.45
N PRO A 429 8.60 -22.08 -7.59
CA PRO A 429 7.33 -21.75 -6.91
C PRO A 429 7.50 -21.55 -5.40
N GLU A 430 8.20 -22.46 -4.72
CA GLU A 430 8.38 -22.44 -3.27
C GLU A 430 9.19 -21.23 -2.76
N GLU A 431 10.14 -20.73 -3.56
CA GLU A 431 10.93 -19.55 -3.20
C GLU A 431 10.13 -18.26 -3.41
N VAL A 432 9.34 -18.19 -4.49
CA VAL A 432 8.44 -17.06 -4.76
C VAL A 432 7.34 -16.98 -3.71
N GLU A 433 6.66 -18.10 -3.43
CA GLU A 433 5.65 -18.19 -2.38
C GLU A 433 6.23 -17.84 -1.02
N GLY A 434 7.40 -18.41 -0.68
CA GLY A 434 8.09 -18.13 0.57
C GLY A 434 8.43 -16.64 0.75
N LEU A 435 8.86 -15.95 -0.31
CA LEU A 435 9.14 -14.51 -0.27
C LEU A 435 7.86 -13.69 -0.05
N ILE A 436 6.81 -13.94 -0.82
CA ILE A 436 5.53 -13.21 -0.72
C ILE A 436 4.94 -13.43 0.68
N GLN A 437 4.92 -14.67 1.17
CA GLN A 437 4.40 -15.01 2.48
C GLN A 437 5.23 -14.39 3.63
N ALA A 438 6.55 -14.29 3.47
CA ALA A 438 7.40 -13.63 4.46
C ALA A 438 7.05 -12.13 4.60
N TYR A 439 6.87 -11.41 3.49
CA TYR A 439 6.42 -10.01 3.51
C TYR A 439 5.00 -9.86 4.06
N LYS A 440 4.07 -10.73 3.66
CA LYS A 440 2.70 -10.78 4.20
C LYS A 440 2.71 -10.96 5.72
N ASN A 441 3.35 -12.02 6.22
CA ASN A 441 3.37 -12.35 7.64
C ASN A 441 4.09 -11.29 8.47
N SER A 442 5.20 -10.74 7.96
CA SER A 442 5.89 -9.65 8.66
C SER A 442 5.02 -8.39 8.76
N SER A 443 4.26 -8.05 7.72
CA SER A 443 3.40 -6.85 7.76
C SER A 443 2.29 -6.95 8.81
N LEU A 444 1.74 -8.15 9.04
CA LEU A 444 0.69 -8.37 10.02
C LEU A 444 1.10 -7.99 11.44
N TRP A 445 2.30 -8.36 11.89
CA TRP A 445 2.74 -8.06 13.27
C TRP A 445 3.52 -6.74 13.38
N VAL A 446 4.18 -6.28 12.32
CA VAL A 446 4.88 -4.98 12.31
C VAL A 446 3.87 -3.84 12.43
N PHE A 447 2.75 -3.95 11.72
CA PHE A 447 1.73 -2.91 11.64
C PHE A 447 0.45 -3.25 12.41
N ASP A 448 0.48 -4.27 13.27
CA ASP A 448 -0.62 -4.63 14.17
C ASP A 448 -1.05 -3.43 15.02
N ASP A 449 -2.35 -3.15 15.00
CA ASP A 449 -3.01 -2.09 15.76
C ASP A 449 -3.57 -2.56 17.11
N ASN A 450 -3.58 -3.87 17.39
CA ASN A 450 -4.14 -4.38 18.63
C ASN A 450 -3.25 -4.07 19.83
N LEU A 451 -3.82 -3.43 20.86
CA LEU A 451 -3.17 -3.26 22.16
C LEU A 451 -3.56 -4.41 23.08
N ASN A 452 -2.62 -5.33 23.32
CA ASN A 452 -2.78 -6.49 24.20
C ASN A 452 -1.89 -6.36 25.44
N GLU A 453 -2.00 -7.31 26.38
CA GLU A 453 -1.08 -7.41 27.53
C GLU A 453 0.38 -7.64 27.11
N GLN A 454 0.60 -8.19 25.92
CA GLN A 454 1.91 -8.49 25.36
C GLN A 454 2.08 -7.83 24.00
N GLU A 455 3.26 -7.29 23.73
CA GLU A 455 3.64 -6.74 22.43
C GLU A 455 4.67 -7.63 21.74
N VAL A 456 4.35 -8.11 20.54
CA VAL A 456 5.26 -8.92 19.74
C VAL A 456 6.43 -8.05 19.25
N ILE A 457 7.62 -8.36 19.74
CA ILE A 457 8.89 -7.75 19.31
C ILE A 457 9.37 -8.42 18.03
N TYR A 458 9.23 -9.75 17.94
CA TYR A 458 9.65 -10.56 16.79
C TYR A 458 8.73 -11.78 16.64
N GLN A 459 8.46 -12.14 15.40
CA GLN A 459 7.79 -13.39 15.04
C GLN A 459 8.46 -13.98 13.80
N SER A 460 8.84 -15.25 13.87
CA SER A 460 9.36 -15.98 12.71
C SER A 460 8.31 -16.04 11.60
N THR A 461 8.74 -16.15 10.34
CA THR A 461 7.82 -16.17 9.19
C THR A 461 6.84 -17.35 9.20
N ASP A 462 7.16 -18.43 9.91
CA ASP A 462 6.28 -19.59 10.12
C ASP A 462 5.51 -19.54 11.46
N GLY A 463 5.66 -18.45 12.23
CA GLY A 463 5.00 -18.21 13.50
C GLY A 463 5.45 -19.11 14.66
N LYS A 464 6.46 -19.97 14.46
CA LYS A 464 6.90 -20.94 15.47
C LYS A 464 7.73 -20.36 16.61
N GLU A 465 8.34 -19.20 16.38
CA GLU A 465 9.14 -18.50 17.37
C GLU A 465 8.60 -17.08 17.52
N VAL A 466 8.24 -16.72 18.74
CA VAL A 466 7.70 -15.41 19.10
C VAL A 466 8.47 -14.86 20.28
N ILE A 467 8.97 -13.64 20.14
CA ILE A 467 9.53 -12.87 21.24
C ILE A 467 8.57 -11.72 21.51
N ALA A 468 8.13 -11.59 22.75
CA ALA A 468 7.17 -10.56 23.14
C ALA A 468 7.57 -9.87 24.44
N PHE A 469 7.30 -8.57 24.54
CA PHE A 469 7.35 -7.82 25.78
C PHE A 469 6.02 -7.98 26.51
N ASP A 470 6.06 -8.33 27.80
CA ASP A 470 4.88 -8.47 28.64
C ASP A 470 4.72 -7.25 29.54
N GLY A 471 3.64 -6.48 29.32
CA GLY A 471 3.39 -5.24 30.05
C GLY A 471 3.07 -5.43 31.54
N ARG A 472 2.70 -6.65 31.97
CA ARG A 472 2.30 -6.94 33.36
C ARG A 472 3.51 -6.97 34.28
N ASN A 473 4.55 -7.68 33.87
CA ASN A 473 5.80 -7.83 34.62
C ASN A 473 6.95 -6.98 34.03
N ARG A 474 6.74 -6.34 32.87
CA ARG A 474 7.72 -5.56 32.10
C ARG A 474 8.90 -6.40 31.61
N LYS A 475 8.71 -7.71 31.44
CA LYS A 475 9.76 -8.64 31.02
C LYS A 475 9.59 -9.07 29.58
N ILE A 476 10.60 -9.78 29.07
CA ILE A 476 10.57 -10.34 27.73
C ILE A 476 10.32 -11.85 27.83
N THR A 477 9.42 -12.33 26.99
CA THR A 477 9.02 -13.74 26.93
C THR A 477 9.39 -14.29 25.57
N ILE A 478 9.91 -15.51 25.56
CA ILE A 478 10.26 -16.26 24.35
C ILE A 478 9.37 -17.49 24.31
N LYS A 479 8.57 -17.58 23.26
CA LYS A 479 7.68 -18.71 22.99
C LYS A 479 8.17 -19.43 21.75
N THR A 480 8.54 -20.69 21.93
CA THR A 480 8.87 -21.61 20.84
C THR A 480 7.87 -22.76 20.88
N VAL A 481 7.51 -23.35 19.74
CA VAL A 481 6.61 -24.52 19.73
C VAL A 481 7.12 -25.60 20.70
N GLY A 482 6.37 -25.81 21.79
CA GLY A 482 6.69 -26.77 22.85
C GLY A 482 7.44 -26.24 24.08
N SER A 483 7.77 -24.95 24.15
CA SER A 483 8.45 -24.35 25.32
C SER A 483 8.21 -22.83 25.45
N GLU A 484 8.08 -22.35 26.69
CA GLU A 484 8.04 -20.92 27.02
C GLU A 484 9.14 -20.61 28.04
N LEU A 485 9.91 -19.55 27.77
CA LEU A 485 11.03 -19.10 28.61
C LEU A 485 10.87 -17.60 28.88
N GLU A 486 10.93 -17.20 30.15
CA GLU A 486 11.02 -15.79 30.53
C GLU A 486 12.48 -15.34 30.61
N VAL A 487 12.78 -14.16 30.08
CA VAL A 487 14.12 -13.54 30.12
C VAL A 487 14.01 -12.05 30.49
N ASP A 488 14.98 -11.55 31.26
CA ASP A 488 14.96 -10.16 31.75
C ASP A 488 15.54 -9.14 30.74
N GLU A 489 16.34 -9.56 29.74
CA GLU A 489 16.91 -8.66 28.71
C GLU A 489 16.98 -9.34 27.33
N LEU A 490 16.80 -8.59 26.21
CA LEU A 490 17.19 -9.11 24.87
C LEU A 490 18.69 -8.96 24.59
N SER A 491 19.51 -8.48 25.51
CA SER A 491 20.97 -8.49 25.31
C SER A 491 21.53 -9.91 25.20
N ALA A 492 20.75 -10.91 25.66
CA ALA A 492 20.96 -12.32 25.42
C ALA A 492 20.57 -12.76 23.99
N PHE A 493 19.90 -11.92 23.21
CA PHE A 493 19.35 -12.23 21.89
C PHE A 493 20.10 -11.44 20.81
N ASP A 494 21.10 -12.09 20.22
CA ASP A 494 21.83 -11.55 19.08
C ASP A 494 20.98 -11.74 17.81
N ALA A 495 20.74 -10.67 17.06
CA ALA A 495 20.04 -10.74 15.77
C ALA A 495 20.70 -11.72 14.78
N THR A 496 22.01 -12.01 14.94
CA THR A 496 22.72 -13.05 14.16
C THR A 496 22.17 -14.46 14.41
N GLN A 497 21.52 -14.69 15.55
CA GLN A 497 20.98 -15.98 15.97
C GLN A 497 19.57 -16.23 15.45
N LEU A 498 18.91 -15.22 14.85
CA LEU A 498 17.58 -15.38 14.28
C LEU A 498 17.63 -16.39 13.11
N PRO A 499 16.89 -17.51 13.20
CA PRO A 499 17.11 -18.64 12.29
C PRO A 499 16.59 -18.39 10.87
N CYS A 500 15.58 -17.53 10.69
CA CYS A 500 14.86 -17.37 9.44
C CYS A 500 15.60 -16.52 8.39
N SER A 501 15.57 -16.97 7.13
CA SER A 501 16.26 -16.37 5.99
C SER A 501 15.85 -14.93 5.69
N PHE A 502 14.58 -14.59 5.92
CA PHE A 502 14.06 -13.23 5.74
C PHE A 502 14.74 -12.23 6.68
N PHE A 503 14.99 -12.62 7.94
CA PHE A 503 15.71 -11.80 8.91
C PHE A 503 17.18 -11.69 8.58
N LYS A 504 17.83 -12.80 8.17
CA LYS A 504 19.23 -12.77 7.74
C LYS A 504 19.44 -11.81 6.56
N ALA A 505 18.50 -11.77 5.61
CA ALA A 505 18.54 -10.83 4.50
C ALA A 505 18.35 -9.36 4.94
N ASN A 506 17.78 -9.12 6.12
CA ASN A 506 17.47 -7.79 6.66
C ASN A 506 18.14 -7.55 8.04
N GLN A 507 19.24 -8.24 8.32
CA GLN A 507 19.81 -8.32 9.66
C GLN A 507 20.10 -6.95 10.28
N GLN A 508 20.66 -6.03 9.49
CA GLN A 508 20.98 -4.67 9.92
C GLN A 508 19.76 -3.93 10.48
N VAL A 509 18.60 -4.04 9.82
CA VAL A 509 17.35 -3.37 10.25
C VAL A 509 16.88 -3.95 11.58
N PHE A 510 16.94 -5.27 11.73
CA PHE A 510 16.55 -5.96 12.96
C PHE A 510 17.52 -5.71 14.12
N THR A 511 18.83 -5.70 13.87
CA THR A 511 19.84 -5.36 14.89
C THR A 511 19.56 -3.98 15.47
N GLU A 512 19.37 -2.98 14.61
CA GLU A 512 19.09 -1.61 15.05
C GLU A 512 17.76 -1.52 15.84
N TYR A 513 16.70 -2.18 15.35
CA TYR A 513 15.42 -2.22 16.06
C TYR A 513 15.54 -2.89 17.43
N LEU A 514 16.18 -4.06 17.52
CA LEU A 514 16.33 -4.80 18.78
C LEU A 514 17.23 -4.06 19.79
N GLU A 515 18.26 -3.34 19.33
CA GLU A 515 19.07 -2.45 20.18
C GLU A 515 18.21 -1.35 20.83
N LYS A 516 17.32 -0.72 20.05
CA LYS A 516 16.41 0.31 20.56
C LYS A 516 15.36 -0.25 21.51
N VAL A 517 14.79 -1.42 21.22
CA VAL A 517 13.87 -2.11 22.14
C VAL A 517 14.58 -2.46 23.45
N ASN A 518 15.80 -2.98 23.39
CA ASN A 518 16.62 -3.26 24.57
C ASN A 518 16.85 -2.03 25.44
N GLN A 519 17.19 -0.90 24.80
CA GLN A 519 17.37 0.37 25.50
C GLN A 519 16.11 0.78 26.25
N VAL A 520 14.95 0.61 25.63
CA VAL A 520 13.65 0.92 26.26
C VAL A 520 13.35 -0.01 27.42
N VAL A 521 13.53 -1.32 27.26
CA VAL A 521 13.21 -2.30 28.30
C VAL A 521 14.12 -2.13 29.53
N ARG A 522 15.41 -1.86 29.35
CA ARG A 522 16.33 -1.58 30.47
C ARG A 522 15.89 -0.37 31.29
N LYS A 523 15.54 0.72 30.62
CA LYS A 523 15.03 1.94 31.29
C LYS A 523 13.74 1.70 32.09
N LEU A 524 12.92 0.73 31.68
CA LEU A 524 11.71 0.33 32.42
C LEU A 524 12.02 -0.51 33.67
N HIS A 525 13.22 -1.10 33.77
CA HIS A 525 13.66 -1.97 34.86
C HIS A 525 14.52 -1.28 35.92
N ASP A 526 15.42 -0.36 35.53
CA ASP A 526 16.45 0.26 36.39
C ASP A 526 15.91 1.15 37.56
N GLU A 527 14.60 1.15 37.82
CA GLU A 527 13.94 1.95 38.88
C GLU A 527 13.07 1.12 39.85
N GLN A 528 13.39 -0.16 40.06
CA GLN A 528 12.96 -0.90 41.26
C GLN A 528 13.90 -0.59 42.43
#